data_AF-A0A8T5PTH6-F1
#
_entry.id   AF-A0A8T5PTH6-F1
#
_cell.length_a   1.000
_cell.length_b   1.000
_cell.length_c   1.000
_cell.angle_alpha   90.00
_cell.angle_beta   90.00
_cell.angle_gamma   90.00
#
_symmetry.space_group_name_H-M   'P 1'
#
loop_
_entity.id
_entity.type
_entity.pdbx_description
1 polymer ?
#
loop_
_entity_poly.entity_id
_entity_poly.type
_entity_poly.pdbx_seq_one_letter_code
_entity_poly.pdbx_strand_id
1 'polypeptide(L)' 'MGQQEIYDFLRKYKSKWYNSKEVCRRLDVSIASATTSLKKLRETNVIHFKRDPHRTNAFLYKFK' A
#
# COMPACT_ATOMS: atom_id res chain seq x y z
N MET A 1 -7.72 -12.82 -4.03
CA MET A 1 -8.08 -11.50 -4.59
C MET A 1 -7.78 -10.46 -3.52
N GLY A 2 -7.16 -9.32 -3.87
CA GLY A 2 -6.74 -8.29 -2.91
C GLY A 2 -5.56 -7.42 -3.40
N GLN A 3 -4.59 -8.01 -4.10
CA GLN A 3 -3.47 -7.26 -4.68
C GLN A 3 -3.93 -6.28 -5.77
N GLN A 4 -4.87 -6.69 -6.62
CA GLN A 4 -5.41 -5.85 -7.68
C GLN A 4 -6.24 -4.69 -7.13
N GLU A 5 -7.09 -4.94 -6.12
CA GLU A 5 -7.84 -3.88 -5.44
C GLU A 5 -6.93 -2.84 -4.77
N ILE A 6 -5.83 -3.28 -4.16
CA ILE A 6 -4.83 -2.38 -3.57
C ILE A 6 -4.14 -1.57 -4.65
N TYR A 7 -3.80 -2.19 -5.78
CA TYR A 7 -3.23 -1.50 -6.92
C TYR A 7 -4.19 -0.45 -7.48
N ASP A 8 -5.45 -0.81 -7.71
CA ASP A 8 -6.48 0.09 -8.22
C ASP A 8 -6.80 1.22 -7.23
N PHE A 9 -6.79 0.94 -5.93
CA PHE A 9 -6.90 1.97 -4.89
C PHE A 9 -5.78 2.99 -4.97
N LEU A 10 -4.52 2.53 -5.00
CA LEU A 10 -3.37 3.43 -5.13
C LEU A 10 -3.45 4.21 -6.46
N ARG A 11 -3.84 3.54 -7.55
CA ARG A 11 -4.05 4.15 -8.88
C ARG A 11 -5.14 5.22 -8.89
N LYS A 12 -6.20 5.05 -8.11
CA LYS A 12 -7.27 6.04 -7.96
C LYS A 12 -6.80 7.28 -7.20
N TYR A 13 -5.87 7.11 -6.27
CA TYR A 13 -5.34 8.18 -5.41
C TYR A 13 -3.84 8.44 -5.62
N LYS A 14 -3.44 8.64 -6.88
CA LYS A 14 -2.02 8.69 -7.28
C LYS A 14 -1.17 9.71 -6.54
N SER A 15 -1.75 10.81 -6.07
CA SER A 15 -0.99 11.90 -5.45
C SER A 15 -0.66 11.69 -3.98
N LYS A 16 -1.39 10.81 -3.28
CA LYS A 16 -1.29 10.64 -1.82
C LYS A 16 -0.48 9.41 -1.43
N TRP A 17 0.24 9.53 -0.33
CA TRP A 17 0.91 8.42 0.32
C TRP A 17 -0.04 7.77 1.33
N TYR A 18 -0.04 6.46 1.37
CA TYR A 18 -0.87 5.66 2.29
C TYR A 18 -0.01 4.68 3.05
N ASN A 19 -0.28 4.50 4.34
CA ASN A 19 0.28 3.38 5.10
C ASN A 19 -0.60 2.13 4.97
N SER A 20 -0.06 0.97 5.35
CA SER A 20 -0.78 -0.30 5.28
C SER A 20 -2.10 -0.30 6.07
N LYS A 21 -2.19 0.39 7.21
CA LYS A 21 -3.43 0.48 8.01
C LYS A 21 -4.51 1.27 7.29
N GLU A 22 -4.15 2.37 6.62
CA GLU A 22 -5.09 3.17 5.84
C GLU A 22 -5.64 2.41 4.64
N VAL A 23 -4.77 1.69 3.93
CA VAL A 23 -5.17 0.82 2.82
C VAL A 23 -6.17 -0.24 3.31
N CYS A 24 -5.90 -0.87 4.46
CA CYS A 24 -6.81 -1.86 5.05
C CYS A 24 -8.17 -1.26 5.40
N ARG A 25 -8.19 -0.11 6.09
CA ARG A 25 -9.44 0.57 6.46
C ARG A 25 -10.26 0.99 5.25
N ARG A 26 -9.61 1.38 4.15
CA ARG A 26 -10.26 1.85 2.93
C ARG A 26 -10.83 0.72 2.08
N LEU A 27 -10.20 -0.45 2.11
CA LEU A 27 -10.55 -1.60 1.28
C LEU A 27 -11.26 -2.71 2.07
N ASP A 28 -11.45 -2.52 3.38
CA ASP A 28 -12.01 -3.53 4.29
C ASP A 28 -11.32 -4.89 4.19
N VAL A 29 -9.99 -4.87 4.06
CA VAL A 29 -9.15 -6.06 3.96
C VAL A 29 -8.28 -6.25 5.20
N SER A 30 -7.98 -7.51 5.53
CA SER A 30 -7.09 -7.85 6.63
C SER A 30 -5.69 -7.28 6.45
N ILE A 31 -5.09 -6.80 7.55
CA ILE A 31 -3.74 -6.21 7.59
C ILE A 31 -2.67 -7.15 7.01
N ALA A 32 -2.79 -8.46 7.25
CA ALA A 32 -1.87 -9.46 6.73
C ALA A 32 -1.94 -9.57 5.20
N SER A 33 -3.16 -9.60 4.64
CA SER A 33 -3.41 -9.66 3.20
C SER A 33 -2.92 -8.39 2.50
N ALA A 34 -3.19 -7.22 3.07
CA ALA A 34 -2.72 -5.96 2.51
C ALA A 34 -1.19 -5.84 2.56
N THR A 35 -0.57 -6.22 3.67
CA THR A 35 0.89 -6.17 3.81
C THR A 35 1.59 -7.09 2.81
N THR A 36 1.08 -8.32 2.65
CA THR A 36 1.61 -9.27 1.66
C THR A 36 1.46 -8.73 0.24
N SER A 37 0.31 -8.15 -0.09
CA SER A 37 0.05 -7.57 -1.41
C SER A 37 0.92 -6.34 -1.69
N LEU A 38 1.05 -5.42 -0.74
CA LEU A 38 1.92 -4.25 -0.83
C LEU A 38 3.39 -4.64 -0.95
N LYS A 39 3.82 -5.70 -0.26
CA LYS A 39 5.18 -6.27 -0.40
C LYS A 39 5.41 -6.78 -1.82
N LYS A 40 4.48 -7.56 -2.39
CA LYS A 40 4.58 -8.04 -3.78
C LYS A 40 4.60 -6.89 -4.79
N LEU A 41 3.70 -5.91 -4.64
CA LEU A 41 3.67 -4.73 -5.52
C LEU A 41 4.98 -3.94 -5.46
N ARG A 42 5.57 -3.83 -4.27
CA ARG A 42 6.89 -3.23 -4.09
C ARG A 42 7.99 -4.02 -4.80
N GLU A 43 8.02 -5.35 -4.63
CA GLU A 43 9.00 -6.23 -5.28
C GLU A 43 8.91 -6.15 -6.82
N THR A 44 7.69 -6.00 -7.35
CA THR A 44 7.46 -5.79 -8.79
C THR A 44 7.76 -4.35 -9.28
N ASN A 45 8.16 -3.43 -8.39
CA ASN A 45 8.46 -2.02 -8.71
C ASN A 45 7.31 -1.24 -9.41
N VAL A 46 6.06 -1.68 -9.23
CA VAL A 46 4.87 -1.03 -9.83
C VAL A 46 4.29 0.09 -8.96
N ILE A 47 4.77 0.24 -7.73
CA ILE A 47 4.38 1.31 -6.80
C ILE A 47 5.63 1.96 -6.19
N HIS A 48 5.52 3.24 -5.83
CA HIS A 48 6.51 3.91 -5.01
C HIS A 48 6.33 3.54 -3.55
N PHE A 49 7.44 3.40 -2.84
CA PHE A 49 7.46 3.18 -1.40
C PHE A 49 8.55 4.02 -0.76
N LYS A 50 8.35 4.42 0.50
CA LYS A 50 9.36 5.06 1.34
C LYS A 50 9.14 4.70 2.80
N ARG A 51 10.14 4.89 3.65
CA ARG A 51 9.98 4.73 5.09
C ARG A 51 9.02 5.80 5.63
N ASP A 52 8.17 5.39 6.56
CA ASP A 52 7.30 6.30 7.28
C ASP A 52 8.15 7.14 8.25
N PRO A 53 8.09 8.49 8.18
CA PRO A 53 8.89 9.35 9.06
C PRO A 53 8.38 9.38 10.50
N HIS A 54 7.13 9.00 10.75
CA HIS A 54 6.49 9.04 12.07
C HIS A 54 6.45 7.67 12.76
N ARG A 55 6.75 6.58 12.05
CA ARG A 55 6.72 5.21 12.60
C ARG A 55 7.95 4.42 12.24
N THR A 56 8.64 3.93 13.27
CA THR A 56 9.74 2.99 13.13
C THR A 56 9.27 1.72 12.41
N ASN A 57 10.02 1.27 11.41
CA ASN A 57 9.76 0.05 10.62
C ASN A 57 8.43 0.02 9.83
N ALA A 58 7.82 1.19 9.55
CA ALA A 58 6.67 1.28 8.66
C ALA A 58 7.05 1.86 7.29
N PHE A 59 6.24 1.52 6.28
CA PHE A 59 6.37 2.05 4.92
C PHE A 59 5.10 2.78 4.51
N LEU A 60 5.31 3.83 3.73
CA LEU A 60 4.29 4.54 2.99
C LEU A 60 4.34 4.11 1.52
N TYR A 61 3.18 3.98 0.91
CA TYR A 61 2.99 3.49 -0.45
C TYR A 61 2.23 4.53 -1.28
N LYS A 62 2.63 4.68 -2.55
CA LYS A 62 2.02 5.60 -3.51
C LYS A 62 2.05 4.96 -4.90
N PHE A 63 1.08 5.28 -5.74
CA PHE A 63 1.11 4.86 -7.13
C PHE A 63 2.26 5.54 -7.90
N LYS A 64 2.81 4.83 -8.88
CA LYS A 64 3.88 5.34 -9.75
C LYS A 64 3.35 6.36 -10.77
#